data_AF-A0A0M0BMJ3-F1
#
_entry.id   AF-A0A0M0BMJ3-F1
#
_cell.length_a   1.000
_cell.length_b   1.000
_cell.length_c   1.000
_cell.angle_alpha   90.00
_cell.angle_beta   90.00
_cell.angle_gamma   90.00
#
_symmetry.space_group_name_H-M   'P 1'
#
loop_
_entity.id
_entity.type
_entity.pdbx_description
1 polymer ?
#
loop_
_entity_poly.entity_id
_entity_poly.type
_entity_poly.pdbx_seq_one_letter_code
_entity_poly.pdbx_strand_id
1 'polypeptide(L)'
;MRLKLVAHTPDVEALIATAMLTTTSGSGPSAIFRRLSRDPTRVARLVGRLEAQHGSILEHNRFCWILEAVEGEVLDILLKSRFFNFTRLDESRWMLSCNLRTAVECAQGSRDPFAEALVDSIRGAAPTIVSSMEA
;
A
#
# COMPACT_ATOMS: atom_id res chain seq x y z
N MET A 1 -3.37 18.91 -7.82
CA MET A 1 -2.65 17.95 -6.97
C MET A 1 -1.59 17.14 -7.75
N ARG A 2 -0.39 16.90 -7.19
CA ARG A 2 0.63 15.98 -7.75
C ARG A 2 1.18 15.07 -6.65
N LEU A 3 1.21 13.75 -6.89
CA LEU A 3 1.69 12.76 -5.92
C LEU A 3 2.95 12.07 -6.44
N LYS A 4 4.02 12.02 -5.64
CA LYS A 4 5.29 11.36 -5.99
C LYS A 4 5.71 10.39 -4.89
N LEU A 5 5.82 9.10 -5.21
CA LEU A 5 6.37 8.10 -4.30
C LEU A 5 7.86 8.39 -4.07
N VAL A 6 8.28 8.45 -2.81
CA VAL A 6 9.69 8.73 -2.43
C VAL A 6 10.32 7.61 -1.61
N ALA A 7 9.52 6.80 -0.92
CA ALA A 7 10.00 5.61 -0.25
C ALA A 7 8.85 4.61 -0.06
N HIS A 8 9.20 3.33 -0.02
CA HIS A 8 8.28 2.27 0.40
C HIS A 8 9.05 1.13 1.06
N THR A 9 8.34 0.27 1.79
CA THR A 9 8.89 -0.99 2.28
C THR A 9 9.35 -1.85 1.09
N PRO A 10 10.60 -2.35 1.06
CA PRO A 10 11.07 -3.25 0.02
C PRO A 10 10.28 -4.56 -0.01
N ASP A 11 10.21 -5.20 -1.18
CA ASP A 11 9.62 -6.54 -1.38
C ASP A 11 8.23 -6.70 -0.74
N VAL A 12 7.39 -5.68 -0.87
CA VAL A 12 6.13 -5.57 -0.10
C VAL A 12 5.19 -6.75 -0.29
N GLU A 13 5.09 -7.30 -1.49
CA GLU A 13 4.25 -8.47 -1.76
C GLU A 13 4.80 -9.74 -1.10
N ALA A 14 6.13 -9.89 -1.06
CA ALA A 14 6.75 -11.01 -0.34
C ALA A 14 6.57 -10.87 1.18
N LEU A 15 6.57 -9.64 1.70
CA LEU A 15 6.28 -9.36 3.10
C LEU A 15 4.82 -9.69 3.45
N ILE A 16 3.86 -9.29 2.60
CA ILE A 16 2.44 -9.65 2.74
C ILE A 16 2.26 -11.17 2.70
N ALA A 17 2.79 -11.83 1.68
CA ALA A 17 2.71 -13.29 1.57
C ALA A 17 3.39 -14.01 2.76
N THR A 18 4.44 -13.42 3.34
CA THR A 18 5.04 -13.92 4.57
C THR A 18 4.07 -13.82 5.73
N ALA A 19 3.46 -12.64 5.95
CA ALA A 19 2.46 -12.46 7.00
C ALA A 19 1.28 -13.44 6.85
N MET A 20 0.80 -13.68 5.61
CA MET A 20 -0.23 -14.70 5.34
C MET A 20 0.17 -16.10 5.80
N LEU A 21 1.42 -16.52 5.54
CA LEU A 21 1.89 -17.86 5.89
C LEU A 21 2.30 -17.97 7.36
N THR A 22 2.62 -16.87 8.05
CA THR A 22 2.97 -16.93 9.47
C THR A 22 1.81 -17.35 10.37
N THR A 23 0.56 -17.11 9.94
CA THR A 23 -0.63 -17.50 10.71
C THR A 23 -0.99 -18.98 10.54
N THR A 24 -0.46 -19.65 9.50
CA THR A 24 -0.84 -21.01 9.11
C THR A 24 0.32 -21.99 9.06
N SER A 25 1.57 -21.52 9.06
CA SER A 25 2.75 -22.37 8.98
C SER A 25 3.46 -22.50 10.33
N GLY A 26 4.06 -23.66 10.58
CA GLY A 26 5.00 -23.86 11.70
C GLY A 26 6.41 -23.30 11.46
N SER A 27 6.65 -22.61 10.34
CA SER A 27 7.95 -22.00 10.02
C SER A 27 8.06 -20.57 10.54
N GLY A 28 9.26 -20.15 10.96
CA GLY A 28 9.49 -18.77 11.40
C GLY A 28 9.38 -17.75 10.25
N PRO A 29 8.94 -16.49 10.53
CA PRO A 29 8.73 -15.45 9.51
C PRO A 29 9.93 -15.22 8.59
N SER A 30 11.16 -15.15 9.14
CA SER A 30 12.37 -14.92 8.34
C SER A 30 12.71 -16.08 7.40
N ALA A 31 12.35 -17.31 7.76
CA ALA A 31 12.54 -18.46 6.88
C ALA A 31 11.52 -18.46 5.74
N ILE A 32 10.29 -18.08 6.03
CA ILE A 32 9.23 -17.90 5.03
C ILE A 32 9.62 -16.79 4.05
N PHE A 33 9.98 -15.60 4.54
CA PHE A 33 10.35 -14.46 3.72
C PHE A 33 11.49 -14.80 2.77
N ARG A 34 12.62 -15.32 3.27
CA ARG A 34 13.77 -15.70 2.42
C ARG A 34 13.41 -16.67 1.31
N ARG A 35 12.49 -17.60 1.55
CA ARG A 35 12.01 -18.54 0.53
C ARG A 35 11.11 -17.84 -0.48
N LEU A 36 10.19 -16.98 -0.03
CA LEU A 36 9.26 -16.25 -0.90
C LEU A 36 9.96 -15.19 -1.75
N SER A 37 10.96 -14.48 -1.22
CA SER A 37 11.75 -13.51 -1.99
C SER A 37 12.52 -14.14 -3.16
N ARG A 38 12.67 -15.48 -3.16
CA ARG A 38 13.30 -16.25 -4.25
C ARG A 38 12.27 -16.89 -5.20
N ASP A 39 10.99 -16.70 -4.96
CA ASP A 39 9.89 -17.30 -5.72
C ASP A 39 8.76 -16.28 -5.98
N PRO A 40 8.98 -15.29 -6.88
CA PRO A 40 7.99 -14.25 -7.18
C PRO A 40 6.67 -14.80 -7.72
N THR A 41 6.72 -15.90 -8.48
CA THR A 41 5.52 -16.56 -9.01
C THR A 41 4.62 -17.07 -7.89
N ARG A 42 5.21 -17.67 -6.84
CA ARG A 42 4.45 -18.08 -5.66
C ARG A 42 3.94 -16.88 -4.87
N VAL A 43 4.72 -15.80 -4.76
CA VAL A 43 4.26 -14.56 -4.11
C VAL A 43 3.02 -14.03 -4.82
N ALA A 44 3.07 -13.83 -6.14
CA ALA A 44 1.93 -13.34 -6.92
C ALA A 44 0.70 -14.24 -6.78
N ARG A 45 0.88 -15.58 -6.80
CA ARG A 45 -0.23 -16.52 -6.59
C ARG A 45 -0.85 -16.42 -5.19
N LEU A 46 -0.06 -16.19 -4.15
CA LEU A 46 -0.56 -16.04 -2.78
C LEU A 46 -1.29 -14.72 -2.62
N VAL A 47 -0.64 -13.63 -3.02
CA VAL A 47 -1.17 -12.26 -2.88
C VAL A 47 -2.37 -12.01 -3.78
N GLY A 48 -2.39 -12.56 -5.00
CA GLY A 48 -3.54 -12.42 -5.92
C GLY A 48 -4.79 -13.20 -5.48
N ARG A 49 -4.70 -14.06 -4.46
CA ARG A 49 -5.84 -14.73 -3.84
C ARG A 49 -6.30 -14.05 -2.56
N LEU A 50 -5.73 -12.89 -2.23
CA LEU A 50 -6.08 -12.16 -1.02
C LEU A 50 -7.52 -11.64 -1.17
N GLU A 51 -8.46 -12.29 -0.51
CA GLU A 51 -9.80 -11.71 -0.34
C GLU A 51 -9.69 -10.54 0.64
N ALA A 52 -10.38 -9.43 0.34
CA ALA A 52 -10.36 -8.19 1.12
C ALA A 52 -10.72 -8.37 2.62
N GLN A 53 -11.24 -9.54 3.02
CA GLN A 53 -11.58 -9.89 4.40
C GLN A 53 -10.37 -10.07 5.32
N HIS A 54 -9.15 -10.19 4.80
CA HIS A 54 -7.91 -10.29 5.60
C HIS A 54 -7.05 -9.02 5.54
N GLY A 55 -7.71 -7.86 5.62
CA GLY A 55 -7.07 -6.54 5.45
C GLY A 55 -5.90 -6.25 6.39
N SER A 56 -5.84 -6.86 7.58
CA SER A 56 -4.73 -6.64 8.53
C SER A 56 -3.36 -7.05 7.99
N ILE A 57 -3.31 -8.02 7.08
CA ILE A 57 -2.07 -8.49 6.47
C ILE A 57 -1.44 -7.40 5.60
N LEU A 58 -2.26 -6.50 5.03
CA LEU A 58 -1.81 -5.37 4.22
C LEU A 58 -1.26 -4.20 5.05
N GLU A 59 -1.24 -4.30 6.38
CA GLU A 59 -0.81 -3.22 7.27
C GLU A 59 0.70 -3.25 7.58
N HIS A 60 1.39 -4.37 7.32
CA HIS A 60 2.79 -4.59 7.68
C HIS A 60 3.82 -3.83 6.82
N ASN A 61 3.40 -2.79 6.11
CA ASN A 61 4.24 -2.03 5.20
C ASN A 61 3.99 -0.53 5.34
N ARG A 62 4.87 0.26 4.74
CA ARG A 62 4.74 1.71 4.69
C ARG A 62 5.13 2.20 3.33
N PHE A 63 4.36 3.17 2.85
CA PHE A 63 4.64 3.97 1.67
C PHE A 63 4.67 5.44 2.08
N CYS A 64 5.57 6.18 1.47
CA CYS A 64 5.78 7.60 1.72
C CYS A 64 5.84 8.34 0.39
N TRP A 65 5.10 9.44 0.32
CA TRP A 65 5.00 10.29 -0.85
C TRP A 65 5.26 11.74 -0.48
N ILE A 66 5.67 12.51 -1.49
CA ILE A 66 5.52 13.96 -1.49
C ILE A 66 4.25 14.29 -2.27
N LEU A 67 3.36 15.03 -1.63
CA LEU A 67 2.11 15.53 -2.19
C LEU A 67 2.21 17.05 -2.36
N GLU A 68 2.05 17.53 -3.60
CA GLU A 68 1.80 18.93 -3.90
C GLU A 68 0.28 19.17 -3.90
N ALA A 69 -0.20 19.86 -2.88
CA ALA A 69 -1.63 20.12 -2.64
C ALA A 69 -1.83 21.35 -1.74
N VAL A 70 -2.94 22.06 -1.95
CA VAL A 70 -3.37 23.10 -1.01
C VAL A 70 -3.99 22.47 0.24
N GLU A 71 -4.05 23.22 1.35
CA GLU A 71 -4.55 22.70 2.63
C GLU A 71 -5.97 22.11 2.54
N GLY A 72 -6.87 22.74 1.78
CA GLY A 72 -8.22 22.21 1.56
C GLY A 72 -8.24 20.81 0.93
N GLU A 73 -7.41 20.57 -0.09
CA GLU A 73 -7.28 19.25 -0.72
C GLU A 73 -6.77 18.19 0.27
N VAL A 74 -5.86 18.57 1.18
CA VAL A 74 -5.33 17.67 2.22
C VAL A 74 -6.40 17.31 3.25
N LEU A 75 -7.19 18.30 3.68
CA LEU A 75 -8.32 18.07 4.58
C LEU A 75 -9.35 17.13 3.95
N ASP A 76 -9.67 17.31 2.67
CA ASP A 76 -10.56 16.41 1.93
C ASP A 76 -10.04 14.97 1.90
N ILE A 77 -8.73 14.76 1.79
CA ILE A 77 -8.13 13.41 1.86
C ILE A 77 -8.20 12.84 3.28
N LEU A 78 -7.90 13.65 4.30
CA LEU A 78 -7.97 13.22 5.71
C LEU A 78 -9.37 12.78 6.12
N LEU A 79 -10.41 13.39 5.55
CA LEU A 79 -11.80 13.00 5.77
C LEU A 79 -12.14 11.62 5.18
N LYS A 80 -11.42 11.14 4.16
CA LYS A 80 -11.63 9.81 3.56
C LYS A 80 -11.09 8.69 4.44
N SER A 81 -9.95 8.92 5.12
CA SER A 81 -9.37 7.94 6.02
C SER A 81 -8.45 8.55 7.07
N ARG A 82 -8.72 8.22 8.33
CA ARG A 82 -7.85 8.58 9.47
C ARG A 82 -6.48 7.91 9.47
N PHE A 83 -6.26 6.93 8.59
CA PHE A 83 -5.01 6.16 8.54
C PHE A 83 -3.97 6.77 7.59
N PHE A 84 -4.34 7.82 6.87
CA PHE A 84 -3.35 8.69 6.23
C PHE A 84 -2.64 9.55 7.28
N ASN A 85 -1.31 9.61 7.17
CA ASN A 85 -0.51 10.51 7.99
C ASN A 85 0.06 11.60 7.08
N PHE A 86 -0.15 12.85 7.47
CA PHE A 86 0.37 14.01 6.78
C PHE A 86 1.33 14.78 7.68
N THR A 87 2.42 15.28 7.09
CA THR A 87 3.31 16.25 7.71
C THR A 87 3.50 17.39 6.73
N ARG A 88 3.16 18.61 7.13
CA ARG A 88 3.35 19.80 6.29
C ARG A 88 4.85 20.03 6.11
N LEU A 89 5.29 20.17 4.86
CA LEU A 89 6.68 20.51 4.53
C LEU A 89 6.81 22.01 4.27
N ASP A 90 5.84 22.59 3.56
CA ASP A 90 5.69 24.04 3.37
C ASP A 90 4.23 24.43 3.02
N GLU A 91 4.04 25.58 2.36
CA GLU A 91 2.72 26.10 2.00
C GLU A 91 1.90 25.16 1.11
N SER A 92 2.53 24.45 0.17
CA SER A 92 1.86 23.62 -0.84
C SER A 92 2.40 22.19 -0.94
N ARG A 93 3.36 21.80 -0.10
CA ARG A 93 3.93 20.46 -0.07
C ARG A 93 3.71 19.76 1.26
N TRP A 94 3.38 18.49 1.18
CA TRP A 94 3.09 17.62 2.31
C TRP A 94 3.80 16.29 2.13
N MET A 95 4.36 15.75 3.21
CA MET A 95 4.74 14.36 3.28
C MET A 95 3.50 13.55 3.64
N LEU A 96 3.10 12.65 2.77
CA LEU A 96 2.00 11.71 2.97
C LEU A 96 2.58 10.33 3.25
N SER A 97 1.99 9.59 4.19
CA SER A 97 2.33 8.19 4.37
C SER A 97 1.18 7.34 4.89
N CYS A 98 1.09 6.10 4.40
CA CYS A 98 0.11 5.09 4.82
C CYS A 98 0.63 3.68 4.50
N ASN A 99 -0.14 2.66 4.88
CA ASN A 99 0.10 1.27 4.48
C ASN A 99 -0.77 0.91 3.27
N LEU A 100 -0.50 -0.24 2.64
CA LEU A 100 -1.28 -0.72 1.49
C LEU A 100 -2.76 -0.91 1.81
N ARG A 101 -3.11 -1.32 3.03
CA ARG A 101 -4.54 -1.44 3.42
C ARG A 101 -5.26 -0.11 3.20
N THR A 102 -4.71 0.98 3.74
CA THR A 102 -5.28 2.32 3.58
C THR A 102 -5.34 2.76 2.12
N ALA A 103 -4.31 2.46 1.34
CA ALA A 103 -4.29 2.80 -0.08
C ALA A 103 -5.37 2.04 -0.88
N VAL A 104 -5.51 0.74 -0.62
CA VAL A 104 -6.54 -0.13 -1.22
C VAL A 104 -7.94 0.33 -0.84
N GLU A 105 -8.20 0.56 0.44
CA GLU A 105 -9.51 1.05 0.93
C GLU A 105 -9.85 2.42 0.31
N CYS A 106 -8.88 3.33 0.21
CA CYS A 106 -9.08 4.63 -0.44
C CYS A 106 -9.44 4.50 -1.92
N ALA A 107 -8.75 3.63 -2.65
CA ALA A 107 -8.98 3.42 -4.07
C ALA A 107 -10.27 2.63 -4.39
N GLN A 108 -10.75 1.82 -3.45
CA GLN A 108 -12.05 1.15 -3.55
C GLN A 108 -13.20 2.09 -3.19
N GLY A 109 -12.99 3.00 -2.25
CA GLY A 109 -14.01 3.95 -1.77
C GLY A 109 -14.18 5.19 -2.64
N SER A 110 -13.23 5.50 -3.53
CA SER A 110 -13.29 6.68 -4.39
C SER A 110 -12.57 6.48 -5.73
N ARG A 111 -13.02 7.22 -6.75
CA ARG A 111 -12.39 7.33 -8.08
C ARG A 111 -11.94 8.77 -8.38
N ASP A 112 -11.67 9.55 -7.34
CA ASP A 112 -11.18 10.91 -7.51
C ASP A 112 -9.70 10.94 -7.95
N PRO A 113 -9.18 12.11 -8.42
CA PRO A 113 -7.81 12.20 -8.91
C PRO A 113 -6.72 11.81 -7.91
N PHE A 114 -6.99 11.91 -6.60
CA PHE A 114 -6.04 11.46 -5.58
C PHE A 114 -5.99 9.94 -5.51
N ALA A 115 -7.16 9.27 -5.53
CA ALA A 115 -7.24 7.82 -5.53
C ALA A 115 -6.54 7.21 -6.77
N GLU A 116 -6.76 7.79 -7.95
CA GLU A 116 -6.08 7.37 -9.19
C GLU A 116 -4.56 7.54 -9.09
N ALA A 117 -4.10 8.73 -8.68
CA ALA A 117 -2.67 8.99 -8.49
C ALA A 117 -2.03 8.06 -7.45
N LEU A 118 -2.78 7.69 -6.40
CA LEU A 118 -2.32 6.77 -5.37
C LEU A 118 -2.11 5.36 -5.95
N VAL A 119 -3.07 4.82 -6.70
CA VAL A 119 -2.97 3.50 -7.35
C VAL A 119 -1.80 3.46 -8.33
N ASP A 120 -1.69 4.46 -9.20
CA ASP A 120 -0.63 4.50 -10.20
C ASP A 120 0.76 4.59 -9.55
N SER A 121 0.88 5.34 -8.45
CA SER A 121 2.16 5.48 -7.74
C SER A 121 2.65 4.19 -7.07
N ILE A 122 1.76 3.26 -6.70
CA ILE A 122 2.13 2.01 -6.03
C ILE A 122 2.30 0.83 -7.00
N ARG A 123 1.89 0.96 -8.27
CA ARG A 123 1.93 -0.11 -9.27
C ARG A 123 3.29 -0.77 -9.43
N GLY A 124 4.37 0.01 -9.36
CA GLY A 124 5.73 -0.51 -9.43
C GLY A 124 6.18 -1.33 -8.21
N ALA A 125 5.60 -1.07 -7.05
CA ALA A 125 5.98 -1.72 -5.80
C ALA A 125 5.08 -2.90 -5.43
N ALA A 126 3.78 -2.85 -5.78
CA ALA A 126 2.78 -3.87 -5.46
C ALA A 126 1.89 -4.19 -6.69
N PRO A 127 2.49 -4.72 -7.78
CA PRO A 127 1.78 -4.90 -9.05
C PRO A 127 0.61 -5.89 -8.97
N THR A 128 0.76 -7.00 -8.25
CA THR A 128 -0.30 -8.01 -8.09
C THR A 128 -1.48 -7.45 -7.32
N ILE A 129 -1.20 -6.69 -6.26
CA ILE A 129 -2.24 -6.00 -5.48
C ILE A 129 -2.99 -5.00 -6.38
N VAL A 130 -2.28 -4.15 -7.12
CA VAL A 130 -2.94 -3.18 -8.01
C VAL A 130 -3.81 -3.87 -9.06
N SER A 131 -3.32 -4.94 -9.70
CA SER A 131 -4.13 -5.70 -10.65
C SER A 131 -5.41 -6.28 -10.02
N SER A 132 -5.38 -6.68 -8.75
CA SER A 132 -6.57 -7.17 -8.04
C SER A 132 -7.59 -6.07 -7.71
N MET A 133 -7.17 -4.81 -7.68
CA MET A 133 -8.05 -3.66 -7.43
C MET A 133 -8.76 -3.16 -8.71
N GLU A 134 -8.21 -3.51 -9.87
CA GLU A 134 -8.71 -3.13 -11.20
C GLU A 134 -9.65 -4.19 -11.81
N ALA A 135 -9.64 -5.41 -11.27
CA ALA A 135 -10.49 -6.53 -11.68
C ALA A 135 -11.88 -6.46 -11.06
#